data_AF-A0A2W4PFP8-F1
#
_entry.id   AF-A0A2W4PFP8-F1
#
_cell.length_a   1.000
_cell.length_b   1.000
_cell.length_c   1.000
_cell.angle_alpha   90.00
_cell.angle_beta   90.00
_cell.angle_gamma   90.00
#
_symmetry.space_group_name_H-M   'P 1'
#
loop_
_entity.id
_entity.type
_entity.pdbx_description
1 polymer ?
#
loop_
_entity_poly.entity_id
_entity_poly.type
_entity_poly.pdbx_seq_one_letter_code
_entity_poly.pdbx_strand_id
1 'polypeptide(L)'
;RPPNPNAPQIEFFTSDVLAVAPGQSLTLYWSTRNATNATIYRLEPDGTRSQLWNVPPDGSLPVSTRRSDRDRVQFVLAVGESTQRVEQMLELPLSCPDTWFFEGGPETCPQGPAIESQIVEQEFERGRMVYVREMNRVYALFNDGLAPAWVVFENRFDPAIHPESEESFIPPPGYLQPLRQLGFVWRGNDLVRNRLGLAIMPEAAYDGFAQVARTANNAENLYVSSANGSVLRLAPEGESWQIITAP
;
A
#
# COMPACT_ATOMS: atom_id res chain seq x y z
N ARG A 1 43.00 22.81 20.97
CA ARG A 1 42.44 24.17 21.12
C ARG A 1 41.30 24.07 22.13
N PRO A 2 41.23 24.88 23.20
CA PRO A 2 40.09 24.84 24.11
C PRO A 2 38.79 25.18 23.34
N PRO A 3 37.65 24.56 23.69
CA PRO A 3 36.36 24.92 23.09
C PRO A 3 36.09 26.41 23.35
N ASN A 4 35.71 27.15 22.31
CA ASN A 4 35.34 28.55 22.44
C ASN A 4 33.98 28.61 23.16
N PRO A 5 33.88 29.18 24.37
CA PRO A 5 32.62 29.22 25.12
C PRO A 5 31.53 30.08 24.45
N ASN A 6 31.90 30.89 23.46
CA ASN A 6 30.99 31.70 22.65
C ASN A 6 30.67 31.06 21.28
N ALA A 7 31.15 29.85 21.01
CA ALA A 7 30.77 29.15 19.78
C ALA A 7 29.29 28.75 19.84
N PRO A 8 28.59 28.74 18.69
CA PRO A 8 27.22 28.24 18.62
C PRO A 8 27.20 26.75 18.96
N GLN A 9 26.18 26.34 19.70
CA GLN A 9 25.96 24.97 20.13
C GLN A 9 24.50 24.59 19.92
N ILE A 10 24.27 23.34 19.54
CA ILE A 10 22.93 22.75 19.52
C ILE A 10 22.75 22.02 20.85
N GLU A 11 21.76 22.44 21.64
CA GLU A 11 21.45 21.80 22.93
C GLU A 11 20.65 20.51 22.70
N PHE A 12 19.67 20.57 21.80
CA PHE A 12 18.98 19.39 21.28
C PHE A 12 18.37 19.63 19.90
N PHE A 13 18.17 18.54 19.16
CA PHE A 13 17.36 18.48 17.95
C PHE A 13 16.64 17.13 17.91
N THR A 14 15.31 17.14 18.02
CA THR A 14 14.47 15.95 18.20
C THR A 14 13.12 16.11 17.51
N SER A 15 12.29 15.09 17.56
CA SER A 15 10.91 15.06 17.09
C SER A 15 9.93 14.63 18.18
N ASP A 16 8.63 14.84 17.94
CA ASP A 16 7.52 14.28 18.74
C ASP A 16 7.38 12.76 18.63
N VAL A 17 7.87 12.17 17.55
CA VAL A 17 7.81 10.73 17.26
C VAL A 17 9.20 10.14 17.09
N LEU A 18 9.33 8.83 17.32
CA LEU A 18 10.57 8.07 17.06
C LEU A 18 10.58 7.38 15.70
N ALA A 19 9.41 7.28 15.06
CA ALA A 19 9.22 6.76 13.71
C ALA A 19 7.97 7.41 13.10
N VAL A 20 7.89 7.49 11.78
CA VAL A 20 6.78 8.17 11.10
C VAL A 20 6.34 7.39 9.86
N ALA A 21 5.04 7.32 9.60
CA ALA A 21 4.56 6.69 8.37
C ALA A 21 4.71 7.66 7.17
N PRO A 22 5.08 7.17 5.97
CA PRO A 22 5.12 7.96 4.75
C PRO A 22 3.81 8.73 4.49
N GLY A 23 3.93 10.03 4.21
CA GLY A 23 2.79 10.93 4.00
C GLY A 23 2.15 11.48 5.27
N GLN A 24 2.61 11.08 6.47
CA GLN A 24 2.19 11.67 7.73
C GLN A 24 3.05 12.88 8.11
N SER A 25 2.57 13.67 9.06
CA SER A 25 3.31 14.81 9.61
C SER A 25 3.94 14.48 10.95
N LEU A 26 5.05 15.15 11.25
CA LEU A 26 5.75 15.11 12.52
C LEU A 26 6.19 16.52 12.90
N THR A 27 6.50 16.75 14.16
CA THR A 27 6.98 18.05 14.64
C THR A 27 8.42 17.94 15.08
N LEU A 28 9.28 18.77 14.49
CA LEU A 28 10.67 18.93 14.90
C LEU A 28 10.76 19.93 16.06
N TYR A 29 11.66 19.69 17.01
CA TYR A 29 11.96 20.57 18.14
C TYR A 29 13.46 20.76 18.27
N TRP A 30 13.89 21.99 18.51
CA TRP A 30 15.30 22.28 18.76
C TRP A 30 15.48 23.43 19.75
N SER A 31 16.65 23.44 20.37
CA SER A 31 17.16 24.57 21.12
C SER A 31 18.66 24.70 20.90
N THR A 32 19.13 25.93 20.90
CA THR A 32 20.52 26.26 20.61
C THR A 32 21.05 27.28 21.60
N ARG A 33 22.37 27.40 21.66
CA ARG A 33 23.07 28.35 22.51
C ARG A 33 24.08 29.12 21.67
N ASN A 34 24.20 30.43 21.92
CA ASN A 34 25.09 31.33 21.19
C ASN A 34 24.89 31.31 19.65
N ALA A 35 23.69 30.94 19.18
CA ALA A 35 23.32 30.98 17.77
C ALA A 35 22.32 32.12 17.52
N THR A 36 22.55 32.91 16.48
CA THR A 36 21.65 33.98 16.04
C THR A 36 20.81 33.57 14.82
N ASN A 37 21.21 32.48 14.14
CA ASN A 37 20.54 31.92 12.99
C ASN A 37 20.49 30.39 13.07
N ALA A 38 19.44 29.81 12.50
CA ALA A 38 19.27 28.38 12.37
C ALA A 38 18.60 28.05 11.03
N THR A 39 19.04 26.96 10.43
CA THR A 39 18.46 26.44 9.19
C THR A 39 18.27 24.94 9.32
N ILE A 40 17.07 24.46 9.02
CA ILE A 40 16.80 23.03 8.90
C ILE A 40 16.83 22.66 7.43
N TYR A 41 17.53 21.58 7.10
CA TYR A 41 17.50 20.96 5.80
C TYR A 41 16.83 19.60 5.89
N ARG A 42 16.06 19.25 4.87
CA ARG A 42 15.72 17.87 4.59
C ARG A 42 16.80 17.26 3.70
N LEU A 43 17.19 16.02 3.98
CA LEU A 43 18.07 15.25 3.13
C LEU A 43 17.30 14.23 2.29
N GLU A 44 17.77 14.03 1.07
CA GLU A 44 17.43 12.86 0.23
C GLU A 44 18.30 11.66 0.64
N PRO A 45 17.96 10.43 0.22
CA PRO A 45 18.71 9.22 0.59
C PRO A 45 20.20 9.24 0.22
N ASP A 46 20.59 10.06 -0.76
CA ASP A 46 21.99 10.27 -1.19
C ASP A 46 22.73 11.33 -0.34
N GLY A 47 22.07 11.91 0.67
CA GLY A 47 22.60 12.99 1.51
C GLY A 47 22.43 14.39 0.92
N THR A 48 21.82 14.54 -0.26
CA THR A 48 21.59 15.84 -0.89
C THR A 48 20.55 16.64 -0.12
N ARG A 49 20.80 17.93 0.11
CA ARG A 49 19.86 18.84 0.77
C ARG A 49 18.77 19.28 -0.22
N SER A 50 17.53 18.86 -0.01
CA SER A 50 16.42 19.11 -0.97
C SER A 50 15.43 20.17 -0.55
N GLN A 51 15.21 20.38 0.75
CA GLN A 51 14.30 21.38 1.27
C GLN A 51 14.95 22.15 2.40
N LEU A 52 14.71 23.46 2.44
CA LEU A 52 15.34 24.39 3.37
C LEU A 52 14.26 25.16 4.14
N TRP A 53 14.40 25.22 5.46
CA TRP A 53 13.61 26.08 6.33
C TRP A 53 14.54 26.99 7.13
N ASN A 54 14.37 28.30 6.97
CA ASN A 54 14.97 29.28 7.87
C ASN A 54 14.11 29.36 9.12
N VAL A 55 14.72 29.10 10.28
CA VAL A 55 13.99 28.98 11.54
C VAL A 55 14.68 29.83 12.64
N PRO A 56 13.95 30.23 13.69
CA PRO A 56 14.58 30.85 14.85
C PRO A 56 15.58 29.90 15.53
N PRO A 57 16.53 30.41 16.34
CA PRO A 57 17.49 29.58 17.08
C PRO A 57 16.86 28.54 18.01
N ASP A 58 15.64 28.78 18.47
CA ASP A 58 14.86 27.85 19.30
C ASP A 58 13.43 27.78 18.77
N GLY A 59 12.85 26.60 18.76
CA GLY A 59 11.47 26.48 18.32
C GLY A 59 11.00 25.08 17.99
N SER A 60 9.90 25.06 17.25
CA SER A 60 9.32 23.86 16.67
C SER A 60 8.86 24.10 15.24
N LEU A 61 8.86 23.04 14.43
CA LEU A 61 8.49 23.09 13.03
C LEU A 61 7.69 21.84 12.66
N PRO A 62 6.39 21.96 12.32
CA PRO A 62 5.65 20.85 11.73
C PRO A 62 6.14 20.62 10.30
N VAL A 63 6.48 19.37 9.98
CA VAL A 63 6.92 18.93 8.66
C VAL A 63 6.12 17.70 8.22
N SER A 64 5.84 17.60 6.93
CA SER A 64 5.20 16.43 6.35
C SER A 64 6.21 15.55 5.63
N THR A 65 6.16 14.25 5.89
CA THR A 65 6.83 13.25 5.07
C THR A 65 6.11 13.11 3.73
N ARG A 66 6.82 12.66 2.69
CA ARG A 66 6.23 12.36 1.39
C ARG A 66 5.77 10.91 1.40
N ARG A 67 4.72 10.60 0.63
CA ARG A 67 4.29 9.21 0.40
C ARG A 67 5.33 8.36 -0.34
N SER A 68 6.28 9.01 -1.01
CA SER A 68 7.40 8.38 -1.71
C SER A 68 8.60 8.11 -0.82
N ASP A 69 8.60 8.55 0.45
CA ASP A 69 9.73 8.35 1.35
C ASP A 69 9.90 6.86 1.67
N ARG A 70 11.16 6.42 1.78
CA ARG A 70 11.57 5.02 1.98
C ARG A 70 12.58 4.94 3.10
N ASP A 71 12.58 3.84 3.84
CA ASP A 71 13.49 3.49 4.95
C ASP A 71 13.49 4.47 6.14
N ARG A 72 13.77 5.75 5.88
CA ARG A 72 13.98 6.80 6.87
C ARG A 72 13.75 8.19 6.26
N VAL A 73 13.44 9.17 7.11
CA VAL A 73 13.52 10.59 6.77
C VAL A 73 14.62 11.24 7.60
N GLN A 74 15.39 12.11 6.95
CA GLN A 74 16.55 12.74 7.54
C GLN A 74 16.43 14.26 7.50
N PHE A 75 16.75 14.88 8.63
CA PHE A 75 16.83 16.32 8.78
C PHE A 75 18.19 16.70 9.35
N VAL A 76 18.71 17.86 8.95
CA VAL A 76 19.91 18.45 9.54
C VAL A 76 19.59 19.85 10.00
N LEU A 77 19.77 20.10 11.30
CA LEU A 77 19.79 21.44 11.86
C LEU A 77 21.22 21.98 11.74
N ALA A 78 21.37 23.15 11.12
CA ALA A 78 22.63 23.87 11.01
C ALA A 78 22.51 25.24 11.67
N VAL A 79 23.48 25.59 12.52
CA VAL A 79 23.51 26.85 13.27
C VAL A 79 24.87 27.53 13.13
N GLY A 80 24.88 28.85 13.15
CA GLY A 80 26.11 29.65 13.04
C GLY A 80 26.51 30.00 11.61
N GLU A 81 27.53 30.85 11.49
CA GLU A 81 27.98 31.39 10.21
C GLU A 81 29.29 30.78 9.75
N SER A 82 29.43 30.60 8.43
CA SER A 82 30.64 30.27 7.65
C SER A 82 31.68 29.37 8.35
N THR A 83 32.47 29.92 9.26
CA THR A 83 33.62 29.27 9.95
C THR A 83 33.30 28.68 11.32
N GLN A 84 32.12 28.95 11.89
CA GLN A 84 31.63 28.38 13.16
C GLN A 84 30.26 27.71 12.98
N ARG A 85 30.12 26.93 11.91
CA ARG A 85 28.87 26.18 11.66
C ARG A 85 28.87 24.88 12.43
N VAL A 86 27.81 24.63 13.20
CA VAL A 86 27.56 23.36 13.89
C VAL A 86 26.33 22.72 13.28
N GLU A 87 26.39 21.41 13.04
CA GLU A 87 25.29 20.65 12.46
C GLU A 87 24.94 19.45 13.34
N GLN A 88 23.64 19.17 13.45
CA GLN A 88 23.13 17.96 14.09
C GLN A 88 22.10 17.31 13.15
N MET A 89 22.30 16.02 12.90
CA MET A 89 21.38 15.20 12.12
C MET A 89 20.32 14.58 13.03
N LEU A 90 19.09 14.53 12.55
CA LEU A 90 17.99 13.75 13.08
C LEU A 90 17.53 12.78 11.99
N GLU A 91 17.52 11.50 12.32
CA GLU A 91 17.05 10.43 11.44
C GLU A 91 15.87 9.72 12.11
N LEU A 92 14.75 9.62 11.39
CA LEU A 92 13.59 8.87 11.82
C LEU A 92 13.35 7.70 10.86
N PRO A 93 13.28 6.44 11.34
CA PRO A 93 12.83 5.34 10.51
C PRO A 93 11.39 5.57 10.03
N LEU A 94 11.13 5.16 8.80
CA LEU A 94 9.78 5.06 8.29
C LEU A 94 9.20 3.72 8.72
N SER A 95 8.20 3.75 9.58
CA SER A 95 7.48 2.55 10.00
C SER A 95 6.03 2.67 9.58
N CYS A 96 5.54 1.71 8.81
CA CYS A 96 4.11 1.56 8.65
C CYS A 96 3.50 1.14 10.00
N PRO A 97 2.38 1.76 10.42
CA PRO A 97 1.69 1.34 11.63
C PRO A 97 1.18 -0.11 11.51
N ASP A 98 0.88 -0.52 10.28
CA ASP A 98 0.42 -1.84 9.92
C ASP A 98 1.40 -2.51 8.96
N THR A 99 1.64 -3.81 9.16
CA THR A 99 2.50 -4.62 8.31
C THR A 99 1.71 -5.23 7.16
N TRP A 100 2.38 -5.48 6.03
CA TRP A 100 1.83 -6.30 4.96
C TRP A 100 1.67 -7.75 5.43
N PHE A 101 0.60 -8.43 4.99
CA PHE A 101 0.40 -9.86 5.28
C PHE A 101 1.33 -10.79 4.49
N PHE A 102 2.21 -10.23 3.65
CA PHE A 102 3.11 -10.94 2.77
C PHE A 102 4.50 -10.28 2.76
N GLU A 103 5.53 -11.05 2.42
CA GLU A 103 6.90 -10.57 2.32
C GLU A 103 7.14 -9.80 1.01
N GLY A 104 8.03 -8.81 1.04
CA GLY A 104 8.32 -7.98 -0.15
C GLY A 104 7.17 -7.05 -0.55
N GLY A 105 6.32 -6.67 0.41
CA GLY A 105 5.25 -5.70 0.22
C GLY A 105 5.74 -4.36 -0.33
N PRO A 106 4.85 -3.58 -0.97
CA PRO A 106 5.22 -2.28 -1.49
C PRO A 106 5.61 -1.34 -0.35
N GLU A 107 6.43 -0.36 -0.71
CA GLU A 107 6.90 0.68 0.21
C GLU A 107 5.80 1.64 0.70
N THR A 108 4.65 1.68 0.03
CA THR A 108 3.47 2.39 0.53
C THR A 108 2.88 1.62 1.70
N CYS A 109 2.56 2.31 2.78
CA CYS A 109 1.90 1.64 3.89
C CYS A 109 0.50 1.14 3.52
N PRO A 110 0.13 -0.05 4.04
CA PRO A 110 -1.26 -0.45 4.01
C PRO A 110 -2.12 0.55 4.80
N GLN A 111 -3.40 0.64 4.44
CA GLN A 111 -4.37 1.54 5.09
C GLN A 111 -4.80 1.07 6.48
N GLY A 112 -4.51 -0.17 6.82
CA GLY A 112 -4.90 -0.81 8.07
C GLY A 112 -4.34 -2.22 8.15
N PRO A 113 -4.64 -2.95 9.23
CA PRO A 113 -4.22 -4.34 9.37
C PRO A 113 -4.84 -5.21 8.28
N ALA A 114 -4.24 -6.38 8.05
CA ALA A 114 -4.79 -7.35 7.11
C ALA A 114 -6.17 -7.84 7.57
N ILE A 115 -7.12 -7.87 6.63
CA ILE A 115 -8.47 -8.37 6.87
C ILE A 115 -8.43 -9.88 6.63
N GLU A 116 -8.52 -10.66 7.71
CA GLU A 116 -8.78 -12.10 7.63
C GLU A 116 -10.14 -12.33 6.98
N SER A 117 -10.18 -13.12 5.91
CA SER A 117 -11.41 -13.39 5.16
C SER A 117 -11.39 -14.81 4.61
N GLN A 118 -12.56 -15.43 4.58
CA GLN A 118 -12.77 -16.54 3.67
C GLN A 118 -12.73 -16.02 2.23
N ILE A 119 -11.97 -16.69 1.37
CA ILE A 119 -11.79 -16.35 -0.04
C ILE A 119 -12.24 -17.56 -0.88
N VAL A 120 -12.96 -17.29 -1.96
CA VAL A 120 -13.30 -18.30 -2.97
C VAL A 120 -12.72 -17.86 -4.30
N GLU A 121 -11.93 -18.73 -4.91
CA GLU A 121 -11.18 -18.42 -6.12
C GLU A 121 -11.37 -19.51 -7.17
N GLN A 122 -11.44 -19.11 -8.44
CA GLN A 122 -11.50 -20.05 -9.55
C GLN A 122 -10.77 -19.52 -10.78
N GLU A 123 -10.00 -20.39 -11.44
CA GLU A 123 -9.30 -20.10 -12.69
C GLU A 123 -10.16 -20.40 -13.91
N PHE A 124 -10.01 -19.55 -14.93
CA PHE A 124 -10.73 -19.57 -16.19
C PHE A 124 -9.75 -19.56 -17.37
N GLU A 125 -10.23 -19.88 -18.57
CA GLU A 125 -9.44 -19.85 -19.80
C GLU A 125 -8.60 -18.58 -19.97
N ARG A 126 -9.18 -17.42 -19.63
CA ARG A 126 -8.59 -16.09 -19.88
C ARG A 126 -8.62 -15.21 -18.65
N GLY A 127 -8.43 -15.79 -17.46
CA GLY A 127 -8.34 -15.03 -16.22
C GLY A 127 -8.75 -15.82 -15.00
N ARG A 128 -9.25 -15.10 -13.99
CA ARG A 128 -9.78 -15.72 -12.76
C ARG A 128 -10.85 -14.87 -12.12
N MET A 129 -11.64 -15.49 -11.24
CA MET A 129 -12.56 -14.78 -10.36
C MET A 129 -12.22 -15.06 -8.90
N VAL A 130 -12.43 -14.04 -8.07
CA VAL A 130 -12.15 -14.10 -6.63
C VAL A 130 -13.31 -13.45 -5.88
N TYR A 131 -13.88 -14.15 -4.91
CA TYR A 131 -14.82 -13.61 -3.94
C TYR A 131 -14.12 -13.42 -2.59
N VAL A 132 -14.22 -12.21 -2.04
CA VAL A 132 -13.68 -11.87 -0.71
C VAL A 132 -14.85 -11.65 0.24
N ARG A 133 -15.02 -12.54 1.21
CA ARG A 133 -16.21 -12.59 2.08
C ARG A 133 -16.38 -11.34 2.93
N GLU A 134 -15.34 -10.89 3.62
CA GLU A 134 -15.44 -9.73 4.52
C GLU A 134 -15.71 -8.41 3.78
N MET A 135 -15.32 -8.33 2.51
CA MET A 135 -15.69 -7.21 1.63
C MET A 135 -17.04 -7.40 0.95
N ASN A 136 -17.55 -8.64 0.93
CA ASN A 136 -18.72 -9.08 0.19
C ASN A 136 -18.70 -8.63 -1.29
N ARG A 137 -17.57 -8.85 -1.96
CA ARG A 137 -17.31 -8.46 -3.36
C ARG A 137 -16.76 -9.63 -4.18
N VAL A 138 -17.19 -9.70 -5.44
CA VAL A 138 -16.66 -10.62 -6.45
C VAL A 138 -15.85 -9.81 -7.46
N TYR A 139 -14.59 -10.19 -7.66
CA TYR A 139 -13.66 -9.60 -8.61
C TYR A 139 -13.49 -10.54 -9.80
N ALA A 140 -13.63 -10.02 -11.02
CA ALA A 140 -13.29 -10.73 -12.25
C ALA A 140 -12.03 -10.09 -12.84
N LEU A 141 -10.95 -10.88 -12.95
CA LEU A 141 -9.64 -10.46 -13.41
C LEU A 141 -9.38 -11.05 -14.80
N PHE A 142 -9.18 -10.20 -15.80
CA PHE A 142 -9.06 -10.59 -17.19
C PHE A 142 -7.59 -10.64 -17.64
N ASN A 143 -7.22 -11.70 -18.36
CA ASN A 143 -5.90 -11.87 -18.96
C ASN A 143 -5.94 -11.78 -20.49
N ASP A 144 -6.88 -11.00 -21.03
CA ASP A 144 -7.10 -10.82 -22.48
C ASP A 144 -6.40 -9.57 -23.05
N GLY A 145 -5.71 -8.80 -22.21
CA GLY A 145 -5.03 -7.56 -22.60
C GLY A 145 -5.94 -6.36 -22.85
N LEU A 146 -7.24 -6.46 -22.56
CA LEU A 146 -8.21 -5.39 -22.76
C LEU A 146 -8.49 -4.61 -21.47
N ALA A 147 -8.89 -3.35 -21.61
CA ALA A 147 -9.32 -2.50 -20.50
C ALA A 147 -10.86 -2.58 -20.27
N PRO A 148 -11.33 -2.54 -19.01
CA PRO A 148 -10.54 -2.62 -17.79
C PRO A 148 -9.95 -4.02 -17.59
N ALA A 149 -8.78 -4.12 -16.97
CA ALA A 149 -8.09 -5.39 -16.69
C ALA A 149 -8.80 -6.21 -15.60
N TRP A 150 -9.62 -5.57 -14.76
CA TRP A 150 -10.48 -6.23 -13.81
C TRP A 150 -11.76 -5.41 -13.56
N VAL A 151 -12.81 -6.08 -13.09
CA VAL A 151 -14.06 -5.44 -12.64
C VAL A 151 -14.50 -6.05 -11.31
N VAL A 152 -15.30 -5.30 -10.56
CA VAL A 152 -15.83 -5.73 -9.25
C VAL A 152 -17.35 -5.67 -9.25
N PHE A 153 -17.95 -6.64 -8.56
CA PHE A 153 -19.38 -6.76 -8.37
C PHE A 153 -19.71 -6.91 -6.88
N GLU A 154 -20.86 -6.36 -6.48
CA GLU A 154 -21.46 -6.71 -5.19
C GLU A 154 -21.94 -8.17 -5.25
N ASN A 155 -21.69 -8.93 -4.18
CA ASN A 155 -22.25 -10.27 -4.10
C ASN A 155 -23.77 -10.19 -3.87
N ARG A 156 -24.53 -10.72 -4.83
CA ARG A 156 -26.00 -10.84 -4.78
C ARG A 156 -26.48 -12.30 -4.80
N PHE A 157 -25.56 -13.26 -4.76
CA PHE A 157 -25.92 -14.66 -4.64
C PHE A 157 -26.54 -14.92 -3.27
N ASP A 158 -27.67 -15.63 -3.28
CA ASP A 158 -28.40 -16.02 -2.09
C ASP A 158 -28.82 -17.48 -2.31
N PRO A 159 -28.27 -18.43 -1.53
CA PRO A 159 -28.52 -19.85 -1.73
C PRO A 159 -29.98 -20.26 -1.46
N ALA A 160 -30.79 -19.41 -0.83
CA ALA A 160 -32.21 -19.70 -0.60
C ALA A 160 -33.09 -19.46 -1.83
N ILE A 161 -32.65 -18.62 -2.77
CA ILE A 161 -33.45 -18.20 -3.94
C ILE A 161 -32.74 -18.42 -5.28
N HIS A 162 -31.40 -18.45 -5.29
CA HIS A 162 -30.61 -18.56 -6.50
C HIS A 162 -30.02 -19.97 -6.63
N PRO A 163 -30.14 -20.61 -7.81
CA PRO A 163 -29.54 -21.91 -8.03
C PRO A 163 -28.01 -21.82 -8.02
N GLU A 164 -27.36 -22.80 -7.40
CA GLU A 164 -25.89 -22.88 -7.32
C GLU A 164 -25.27 -23.00 -8.73
N SER A 165 -25.91 -23.76 -9.60
CA SER A 165 -25.52 -24.01 -11.00
C SER A 165 -26.72 -23.90 -11.94
N GLU A 166 -26.46 -23.74 -13.23
CA GLU A 166 -27.40 -23.98 -14.32
C GLU A 166 -27.33 -25.46 -14.72
N GLU A 167 -28.30 -26.26 -14.32
CA GLU A 167 -28.29 -27.72 -14.54
C GLU A 167 -28.38 -28.10 -16.03
N SER A 168 -29.01 -27.25 -16.85
CA SER A 168 -29.11 -27.48 -18.30
C SER A 168 -27.81 -27.17 -19.04
N PHE A 169 -26.87 -26.47 -18.40
CA PHE A 169 -25.58 -26.15 -18.97
C PHE A 169 -24.59 -27.29 -18.70
N ILE A 170 -24.30 -28.07 -19.75
CA ILE A 170 -23.30 -29.14 -19.71
C ILE A 170 -21.97 -28.56 -20.25
N PRO A 171 -20.94 -28.36 -19.40
CA PRO A 171 -19.66 -27.87 -19.86
C PRO A 171 -19.01 -28.85 -20.86
N PRO A 172 -18.28 -28.36 -21.88
CA PRO A 172 -17.47 -29.22 -22.72
C PRO A 172 -16.39 -29.96 -21.90
N PRO A 173 -15.86 -31.09 -22.38
CA PRO A 173 -14.80 -31.83 -21.69
C PRO A 173 -13.61 -30.93 -21.32
N GLY A 174 -13.15 -31.03 -20.06
CA GLY A 174 -12.03 -30.23 -19.54
C GLY A 174 -12.44 -28.86 -19.00
N TYR A 175 -13.72 -28.49 -19.08
CA TYR A 175 -14.23 -27.24 -18.54
C TYR A 175 -15.24 -27.49 -17.42
N LEU A 176 -15.43 -26.47 -16.60
CA LEU A 176 -16.33 -26.48 -15.46
C LEU A 176 -17.27 -25.29 -15.52
N GLN A 177 -18.46 -25.49 -14.97
CA GLN A 177 -19.37 -24.40 -14.68
C GLN A 177 -18.97 -23.78 -13.33
N PRO A 178 -18.75 -22.46 -13.24
CA PRO A 178 -18.54 -21.79 -11.97
C PRO A 178 -19.81 -21.87 -11.10
N LEU A 179 -19.64 -21.99 -9.79
CA LEU A 179 -20.73 -22.22 -8.85
C LEU A 179 -20.96 -21.01 -7.94
N ARG A 180 -22.13 -20.98 -7.29
CA ARG A 180 -22.47 -20.04 -6.21
C ARG A 180 -22.17 -18.57 -6.54
N GLN A 181 -21.38 -17.87 -5.73
CA GLN A 181 -21.06 -16.44 -5.89
C GLN A 181 -20.37 -16.16 -7.23
N LEU A 182 -19.41 -16.99 -7.62
CA LEU A 182 -18.65 -16.82 -8.87
C LEU A 182 -19.55 -17.15 -10.08
N GLY A 183 -20.27 -18.28 -10.01
CA GLY A 183 -21.26 -18.72 -10.99
C GLY A 183 -22.40 -17.74 -11.20
N PHE A 184 -22.89 -17.12 -10.13
CA PHE A 184 -23.96 -16.13 -10.22
C PHE A 184 -23.52 -14.92 -11.06
N VAL A 185 -22.34 -14.38 -10.80
CA VAL A 185 -21.78 -13.27 -11.58
C VAL A 185 -21.47 -13.70 -13.01
N TRP A 186 -20.83 -14.86 -13.20
CA TRP A 186 -20.47 -15.37 -14.52
C TRP A 186 -21.69 -15.65 -15.42
N ARG A 187 -22.74 -16.27 -14.89
CA ARG A 187 -24.00 -16.51 -15.63
C ARG A 187 -24.76 -15.22 -15.90
N GLY A 188 -24.78 -14.31 -14.93
CA GLY A 188 -25.54 -13.06 -14.99
C GLY A 188 -24.87 -11.90 -15.73
N ASN A 189 -23.62 -12.05 -16.19
CA ASN A 189 -22.88 -10.97 -16.83
C ASN A 189 -22.15 -11.43 -18.10
N ASP A 190 -22.66 -11.00 -19.26
CA ASP A 190 -22.10 -11.36 -20.57
C ASP A 190 -20.65 -10.87 -20.78
N LEU A 191 -20.28 -9.70 -20.22
CA LEU A 191 -18.91 -9.20 -20.30
C LEU A 191 -17.96 -10.14 -19.58
N VAL A 192 -18.31 -10.56 -18.35
CA VAL A 192 -17.51 -11.50 -17.56
C VAL A 192 -17.39 -12.83 -18.28
N ARG A 193 -18.52 -13.39 -18.72
CA ARG A 193 -18.57 -14.69 -19.41
C ARG A 193 -17.74 -14.71 -20.69
N ASN A 194 -17.90 -13.70 -21.54
CA ASN A 194 -17.20 -13.64 -22.83
C ASN A 194 -15.70 -13.45 -22.65
N ARG A 195 -15.29 -12.55 -21.74
CA ARG A 195 -13.88 -12.23 -21.53
C ARG A 195 -13.12 -13.36 -20.83
N LEU A 196 -13.68 -13.96 -19.77
CA LEU A 196 -13.03 -15.05 -19.04
C LEU A 196 -13.09 -16.40 -19.76
N GLY A 197 -14.18 -16.69 -20.46
CA GLY A 197 -14.47 -18.05 -20.93
C GLY A 197 -15.00 -18.94 -19.80
N LEU A 198 -14.74 -20.24 -19.86
CA LEU A 198 -15.15 -21.23 -18.88
C LEU A 198 -14.08 -21.46 -17.81
N ALA A 199 -14.50 -22.00 -16.67
CA ALA A 199 -13.57 -22.40 -15.63
C ALA A 199 -12.79 -23.65 -16.07
N ILE A 200 -11.49 -23.68 -15.74
CA ILE A 200 -10.57 -24.77 -16.08
C ILE A 200 -10.14 -25.57 -14.85
N MET A 201 -10.44 -25.06 -13.65
CA MET A 201 -10.17 -25.70 -12.36
C MET A 201 -11.39 -25.54 -11.43
N PRO A 202 -11.61 -26.45 -10.46
CA PRO A 202 -12.65 -26.27 -9.45
C PRO A 202 -12.45 -25.00 -8.63
N GLU A 203 -13.53 -24.47 -8.05
CA GLU A 203 -13.41 -23.39 -7.08
C GLU A 203 -12.67 -23.86 -5.82
N ALA A 204 -11.75 -23.04 -5.33
CA ALA A 204 -11.02 -23.27 -4.08
C ALA A 204 -11.52 -22.29 -3.03
N ALA A 205 -11.97 -22.81 -1.89
CA ALA A 205 -12.33 -22.02 -0.71
C ALA A 205 -11.27 -22.19 0.37
N TYR A 206 -10.76 -21.08 0.90
CA TYR A 206 -9.70 -21.05 1.91
C TYR A 206 -9.80 -19.79 2.77
N ASP A 207 -9.19 -19.85 3.95
CA ASP A 207 -8.98 -18.65 4.77
C ASP A 207 -7.73 -17.93 4.28
N GLY A 208 -7.82 -16.62 4.14
CA GLY A 208 -6.73 -15.80 3.65
C GLY A 208 -6.88 -14.34 4.08
N PHE A 209 -6.18 -13.45 3.38
CA PHE A 209 -6.06 -12.06 3.77
C PHE A 209 -6.36 -11.13 2.59
N ALA A 210 -6.96 -9.99 2.91
CA ALA A 210 -7.08 -8.86 2.01
C ALA A 210 -6.58 -7.58 2.68
N GLN A 211 -5.92 -6.69 1.93
CA GLN A 211 -5.40 -5.43 2.46
C GLN A 211 -5.39 -4.36 1.36
N VAL A 212 -5.64 -3.11 1.75
CA VAL A 212 -5.72 -1.98 0.82
C VAL A 212 -4.55 -1.04 1.06
N ALA A 213 -3.96 -0.48 0.00
CA ALA A 213 -3.05 0.67 0.10
C ALA A 213 -3.46 1.79 -0.84
N ARG A 214 -3.35 3.03 -0.39
CA ARG A 214 -3.58 4.21 -1.23
C ARG A 214 -2.31 4.65 -1.93
N THR A 215 -2.44 4.95 -3.22
CA THR A 215 -1.40 5.59 -4.03
C THR A 215 -1.22 7.04 -3.62
N ALA A 216 -0.19 7.71 -4.17
CA ALA A 216 0.02 9.14 -3.95
C ALA A 216 -1.21 10.00 -4.34
N ASN A 217 -1.97 9.56 -5.34
CA ASN A 217 -3.14 10.27 -5.86
C ASN A 217 -4.46 9.85 -5.18
N ASN A 218 -4.37 9.19 -4.02
CA ASN A 218 -5.52 8.72 -3.25
C ASN A 218 -6.35 7.60 -3.92
N ALA A 219 -5.81 6.97 -4.97
CA ALA A 219 -6.41 5.80 -5.61
C ALA A 219 -6.03 4.52 -4.84
N GLU A 220 -6.84 3.46 -4.88
CA GLU A 220 -6.67 2.28 -4.01
C GLU A 220 -6.16 1.05 -4.78
N ASN A 221 -5.08 0.46 -4.30
CA ASN A 221 -4.66 -0.90 -4.66
C ASN A 221 -5.26 -1.88 -3.66
N LEU A 222 -5.77 -3.00 -4.16
CA LEU A 222 -6.21 -4.13 -3.36
C LEU A 222 -5.22 -5.28 -3.48
N TYR A 223 -4.81 -5.85 -2.36
CA TYR A 223 -3.97 -7.03 -2.25
C TYR A 223 -4.80 -8.16 -1.65
N VAL A 224 -4.82 -9.32 -2.29
CA VAL A 224 -5.58 -10.51 -1.85
C VAL A 224 -4.69 -11.74 -1.92
N SER A 225 -4.63 -12.54 -0.87
CA SER A 225 -3.94 -13.84 -0.92
C SER A 225 -4.62 -14.78 -1.93
N SER A 226 -3.83 -15.53 -2.70
CA SER A 226 -4.29 -16.54 -3.65
C SER A 226 -4.07 -17.96 -3.10
N ALA A 227 -4.84 -18.94 -3.56
CA ALA A 227 -4.82 -20.33 -3.05
C ALA A 227 -3.44 -21.01 -3.15
N ASN A 228 -2.61 -20.56 -4.08
CA ASN A 228 -1.26 -21.05 -4.34
C ASN A 228 -0.17 -20.36 -3.49
N GLY A 229 -0.54 -19.51 -2.54
CA GLY A 229 0.40 -18.76 -1.68
C GLY A 229 0.96 -17.47 -2.30
N SER A 230 0.61 -17.15 -3.55
CA SER A 230 0.91 -15.85 -4.15
C SER A 230 -0.06 -14.75 -3.67
N VAL A 231 0.20 -13.50 -4.04
CA VAL A 231 -0.68 -12.36 -3.77
C VAL A 231 -1.16 -11.74 -5.07
N LEU A 232 -2.46 -11.54 -5.19
CA LEU A 232 -3.07 -10.78 -6.28
C LEU A 232 -3.05 -9.29 -5.91
N ARG A 233 -2.41 -8.46 -6.74
CA ARG A 233 -2.52 -7.00 -6.66
C ARG A 233 -3.46 -6.51 -7.75
N LEU A 234 -4.55 -5.86 -7.37
CA LEU A 234 -5.45 -5.15 -8.27
C LEU A 234 -5.14 -3.66 -8.17
N ALA A 235 -4.65 -3.08 -9.26
CA ALA A 235 -4.39 -1.65 -9.35
C ALA A 235 -5.69 -0.86 -9.46
N PRO A 236 -5.70 0.44 -9.12
CA PRO A 236 -6.94 1.22 -9.04
C PRO A 236 -7.77 1.20 -10.32
N GLU A 237 -9.10 1.30 -10.15
CA GLU A 237 -10.05 1.57 -11.25
C GLU A 237 -9.98 0.60 -12.44
N GLY A 238 -9.55 -0.65 -12.22
CA GLY A 238 -9.45 -1.63 -13.30
C GLY A 238 -8.22 -1.45 -14.19
N GLU A 239 -7.24 -0.62 -13.80
CA GLU A 239 -6.07 -0.29 -14.63
C GLU A 239 -5.23 -1.52 -14.99
N SER A 240 -4.88 -2.32 -13.98
CA SER A 240 -4.10 -3.54 -14.14
C SER A 240 -4.32 -4.48 -12.96
N TRP A 241 -3.92 -5.74 -13.13
CA TRP A 241 -3.73 -6.66 -12.00
C TRP A 241 -2.47 -7.49 -12.24
N GLN A 242 -1.87 -8.00 -11.16
CA GLN A 242 -0.66 -8.81 -11.24
C GLN A 242 -0.62 -9.84 -10.12
N ILE A 243 0.19 -10.88 -10.33
CA ILE A 243 0.53 -11.87 -9.31
C ILE A 243 1.89 -11.48 -8.73
N ILE A 244 1.94 -11.28 -7.42
CA ILE A 244 3.16 -11.10 -6.64
C ILE A 244 3.50 -12.47 -6.06
N THR A 245 4.67 -12.99 -6.42
CA THR A 245 5.21 -14.23 -5.85
C THR A 245 6.21 -13.86 -4.77
N ALA A 246 6.27 -14.68 -3.71
CA ALA A 246 7.37 -14.57 -2.77
C ALA A 246 8.70 -14.81 -3.52
N PRO A 247 9.76 -14.05 -3.20
CA PRO A 247 11.07 -14.20 -3.83
C PRO A 247 11.70 -15.59 -3.62
#